data_AF-A0A9W6XEI7-F1
#
_entry.id   AF-A0A9W6XEI7-F1
#
_cell.length_a   1.000
_cell.length_b   1.000
_cell.length_c   1.000
_cell.angle_alpha   90.00
_cell.angle_beta   90.00
_cell.angle_gamma   90.00
#
_symmetry.space_group_name_H-M   'P 1'
#
loop_
_entity.id
_entity.type
_entity.pdbx_description
1 polymer ?
#
loop_
_entity_poly.entity_id
_entity_poly.type
_entity_poly.pdbx_seq_one_letter_code
_entity_poly.pdbx_strand_id
1 'polypeptide(L)' 'MAQEQTNHIGFIAQELYEIIPEVVEKGANDDTNPNGYPINPWGIDLSSLTAVLCRAVQELKAEVDELHRKIDTIT' A
#
# COMPACT_ATOMS: atom_id res chain seq x y z
N MET A 1 -25.97 1.18 -21.04
CA MET A 1 -24.53 1.47 -21.23
C MET A 1 -23.78 0.36 -20.52
N ALA A 2 -23.00 -0.46 -21.22
CA ALA A 2 -22.19 -1.47 -20.57
C ALA A 2 -21.10 -0.75 -19.77
N GLN A 3 -20.99 -1.01 -18.48
CA GLN A 3 -19.88 -0.52 -17.68
C GLN A 3 -18.61 -1.22 -18.19
N GLU A 4 -17.66 -0.47 -18.74
CA GLU A 4 -16.34 -1.02 -19.08
C GLU A 4 -15.67 -1.50 -17.80
N GLN A 5 -15.38 -2.81 -17.76
CA GLN A 5 -14.69 -3.42 -16.63
C GLN A 5 -13.22 -3.01 -16.70
N THR A 6 -12.88 -1.96 -15.94
CA THR A 6 -11.50 -1.49 -15.78
C THR A 6 -10.85 -2.24 -14.63
N ASN A 7 -9.76 -2.94 -14.92
CA ASN A 7 -8.97 -3.60 -13.89
C ASN A 7 -8.08 -2.55 -13.20
N HIS A 8 -8.30 -2.34 -11.90
CA HIS A 8 -7.47 -1.47 -11.08
C HIS A 8 -6.42 -2.30 -10.33
N ILE A 9 -5.20 -1.79 -10.28
CA ILE A 9 -4.12 -2.34 -9.46
C ILE A 9 -3.98 -1.43 -8.24
N GLY A 10 -3.96 -2.04 -7.05
CA GLY A 10 -3.85 -1.33 -5.79
C GLY A 10 -3.67 -2.27 -4.61
N PHE A 11 -3.76 -1.72 -3.42
CA PHE A 11 -3.66 -2.46 -2.15
C PHE A 11 -5.03 -2.53 -1.48
N ILE A 12 -5.21 -3.55 -0.64
CA ILE A 12 -6.35 -3.65 0.27
C ILE A 12 -6.01 -2.90 1.55
N ALA A 13 -6.83 -1.90 1.90
CA ALA A 13 -6.56 -1.02 3.05
C ALA A 13 -6.45 -1.79 4.37
N GLN A 14 -7.26 -2.83 4.55
CA GLN A 14 -7.22 -3.68 5.75
C GLN A 14 -5.94 -4.49 5.85
N GLU A 15 -5.41 -5.00 4.74
CA GLU A 15 -4.14 -5.73 4.71
C GLU A 15 -2.97 -4.78 4.97
N LEU A 16 -3.02 -3.59 4.38
CA LEU A 16 -1.98 -2.58 4.57
C LEU A 16 -1.95 -2.05 6.00
N TYR A 17 -3.10 -1.96 6.67
CA TYR A 17 -3.20 -1.52 8.06
C TYR A 17 -2.41 -2.41 9.04
N GLU A 18 -2.33 -3.71 8.77
CA GLU A 18 -1.57 -4.66 9.60
C GLU A 18 -0.05 -4.51 9.46
N ILE A 19 0.42 -3.83 8.39
CA ILE A 19 1.84 -3.68 8.08
C ILE A 19 2.30 -2.25 8.34
N ILE A 20 1.55 -1.26 7.83
CA ILE A 20 1.90 0.17 7.80
C ILE A 20 0.65 0.99 8.15
N PRO A 21 0.19 0.97 9.41
CA PRO A 21 -1.07 1.59 9.81
C PRO A 21 -1.11 3.10 9.58
N GLU A 22 0.04 3.78 9.55
CA GLU A 22 0.16 5.23 9.36
C GLU A 22 -0.28 5.72 7.97
N VAL A 23 -0.36 4.84 6.97
CA VAL A 23 -0.82 5.19 5.62
C VAL A 23 -2.29 4.81 5.38
N VAL A 24 -2.99 4.32 6.41
CA VAL A 24 -4.38 3.85 6.29
C VAL A 24 -5.30 4.66 7.19
N GLU A 25 -6.36 5.19 6.59
CA GLU A 25 -7.47 5.80 7.31
C GLU A 25 -8.55 4.74 7.56
N LYS A 26 -8.84 4.48 8.85
CA LYS A 26 -9.89 3.54 9.22
C LYS A 26 -11.25 4.12 8.88
N GLY A 27 -12.02 3.33 8.13
CA GLY A 27 -13.44 3.60 7.93
C GLY A 27 -14.28 3.24 9.15
N ALA A 28 -15.49 3.81 9.22
CA ALA A 28 -16.53 3.40 10.16
C ALA A 28 -17.46 2.38 9.47
N ASN A 29 -17.77 1.28 10.16
CA ASN A 29 -18.60 0.20 9.62
C ASN A 29 -20.11 0.46 9.78
N ASP A 30 -20.50 1.54 10.45
CA ASP A 30 -21.81 1.60 11.10
C ASP A 30 -22.83 2.47 10.36
N ASP A 31 -22.38 3.33 9.45
CA ASP A 31 -23.26 4.23 8.69
C ASP A 31 -23.15 4.00 7.17
N THR A 32 -24.29 3.76 6.55
CA THR A 32 -24.45 3.73 5.08
C THR A 32 -25.26 4.95 4.63
N ASN A 33 -24.88 5.53 3.49
CA ASN A 33 -25.64 6.59 2.85
C ASN A 33 -26.96 6.04 2.27
N PRO A 34 -27.92 6.89 1.85
CA PRO A 34 -29.19 6.44 1.26
C PRO A 34 -29.06 5.54 0.02
N ASN A 35 -27.87 5.48 -0.59
CA ASN A 35 -27.57 4.65 -1.76
C ASN A 35 -26.91 3.30 -1.38
N GLY A 36 -26.79 3.00 -0.08
CA GLY A 36 -26.23 1.75 0.43
C GLY A 36 -24.70 1.70 0.48
N TYR A 37 -24.00 2.83 0.26
CA TYR A 37 -22.54 2.88 0.37
C TYR A 37 -22.10 3.33 1.77
N PRO A 38 -20.99 2.80 2.31
CA PRO A 38 -20.43 3.28 3.57
C PRO A 38 -20.18 4.79 3.53
N ILE A 39 -20.56 5.51 4.59
CA ILE A 39 -20.30 6.94 4.71
C ILE A 39 -18.79 7.20 4.87
N ASN A 40 -18.10 6.33 5.61
CA ASN A 40 -16.67 6.43 5.86
C ASN A 40 -15.99 5.10 5.48
N PRO A 41 -15.69 4.85 4.20
CA PRO A 41 -14.97 3.66 3.78
C PRO A 41 -13.51 3.70 4.27
N TRP A 42 -12.87 2.54 4.37
CA TRP A 42 -11.43 2.48 4.60
C TRP A 42 -10.68 3.07 3.41
N GLY A 43 -9.67 3.89 3.71
CA GLY A 43 -8.89 4.62 2.72
C GLY A 43 -7.40 4.39 2.87
N ILE A 44 -6.66 4.52 1.77
CA ILE A 44 -5.20 4.53 1.77
C ILE A 44 -4.75 5.93 1.36
N ASP A 45 -3.91 6.56 2.18
CA ASP A 45 -3.22 7.77 1.77
C ASP A 45 -2.04 7.40 0.85
N LEU A 46 -2.31 7.43 -0.45
CA LEU A 46 -1.32 7.15 -1.49
C LEU A 46 -0.12 8.11 -1.46
N SER A 47 -0.30 9.32 -0.94
CA SER A 47 0.80 10.31 -0.84
C SER A 47 1.81 9.85 0.20
N SER A 48 1.32 9.46 1.39
CA SER A 48 2.15 8.91 2.45
C SER A 48 2.75 7.55 2.06
N LEU A 49 1.96 6.67 1.41
CA LEU A 49 2.45 5.39 0.90
C LEU A 49 3.62 5.55 -0.09
N THR A 50 3.58 6.58 -0.94
CA THR A 50 4.66 6.84 -1.91
C THR A 50 6.00 7.08 -1.23
N ALA A 51 6.03 7.86 -0.14
CA ALA A 51 7.25 8.12 0.62
C ALA A 51 7.81 6.83 1.26
N VAL A 52 6.92 6.02 1.85
CA VAL A 52 7.25 4.73 2.45
C VAL A 52 7.85 3.76 1.42
N LEU A 53 7.21 3.63 0.26
CA LEU A 53 7.70 2.78 -0.83
C LEU A 53 9.07 3.24 -1.35
N CYS A 54 9.28 4.55 -1.49
CA CYS A 54 10.56 5.09 -1.91
C CYS A 54 11.68 4.68 -0.93
N ARG A 55 11.41 4.76 0.38
CA ARG A 55 12.36 4.34 1.40
C ARG A 55 12.62 2.84 1.36
N ALA A 56 11.57 2.03 1.25
CA ALA A 56 11.69 0.57 1.18
C ALA A 56 12.55 0.12 -0.03
N VAL A 57 12.40 0.77 -1.19
CA VAL A 57 13.22 0.48 -2.38
C VAL A 57 14.70 0.85 -2.15
N GLN A 58 14.98 1.97 -1.47
CA GLN A 58 16.36 2.36 -1.14
C GLN A 58 17.02 1.36 -0.19
N GLU A 59 16.30 0.92 0.84
CA GLU A 59 16.79 -0.06 1.81
C GLU A 59 17.03 -1.42 1.15
N LEU A 60 16.10 -1.88 0.31
CA LEU A 60 16.26 -3.11 -0.46
C LEU A 60 17.47 -3.03 -1.41
N LYS A 61 17.69 -1.88 -2.06
CA LYS A 61 18.87 -1.68 -2.91
C LYS A 61 20.17 -1.77 -2.11
N ALA A 62 20.20 -1.19 -0.91
CA ALA A 62 21.37 -1.25 -0.03
C ALA A 62 21.66 -2.69 0.41
N GLU A 63 20.63 -3.48 0.72
CA GLU A 63 20.78 -4.91 1.05
C GLU A 63 21.32 -5.71 -0.15
N VAL A 64 20.77 -5.48 -1.35
CA VAL A 64 21.25 -6.12 -2.59
C VAL A 64 22.71 -5.78 -2.86
N ASP A 65 23.12 -4.52 -2.68
CA ASP A 65 24.52 -4.12 -2.86
C ASP A 65 25.46 -4.80 -1.86
N GLU A 66 25.02 -4.93 -0.61
CA GLU A 66 25.78 -5.62 0.42
C GLU A 66 25.89 -7.13 0.13
N LEU A 67 24.83 -7.76 -0.38
CA LEU A 67 24.86 -9.14 -0.82
C LEU A 67 25.84 -9.36 -1.98
N HIS A 68 25.84 -8.46 -2.99
CA HIS A 68 26.80 -8.53 -4.09
C HIS A 68 28.26 -8.40 -3.60
N ARG A 69 28.55 -7.44 -2.71
CA ARG A 69 29.91 -7.29 -2.14
C ARG A 69 30.39 -8.56 -1.42
N LYS A 70 29.51 -9.22 -0.68
CA LYS A 70 29.82 -10.48 0.02
C LYS A 70 30.17 -11.58 -0.97
N ILE A 71 29.40 -11.70 -2.06
CA ILE A 71 29.67 -12.67 -3.13
C ILE A 71 31.02 -12.38 -3.80
N ASP A 72 31.28 -11.12 -4.14
CA ASP A 72 32.54 -10.70 -4.77
C ASP A 72 33.76 -10.92 -3.86
N THR A 73 33.58 -10.87 -2.54
CA THR A 73 34.69 -11.11 -1.58
C THR A 73 35.01 -12.59 -1.43
N ILE A 74 34.08 -13.48 -1.77
CA ILE A 74 34.23 -14.95 -1.65
C ILE A 74 34.70 -15.58 -2.97
N THR A 75 34.65 -14.84 -4.09
CA THR A 75 35.06 -15.29 -5.42
C THR A 75 36.44 -14.76 -5.78
#